data_AF-A0AAC8UDI0-F1
#
_entry.id   AF-A0AAC8UDI0-F1
#
_cell.length_a   1.000
_cell.length_b   1.000
_cell.length_c   1.000
_cell.angle_alpha   90.00
_cell.angle_beta   90.00
_cell.angle_gamma   90.00
#
_symmetry.space_group_name_H-M   'P 1'
#
loop_
_entity.id
_entity.type
_entity.pdbx_description
1 polymer ?
#
loop_
_entity_poly.entity_id
_entity_poly.type
_entity_poly.pdbx_seq_one_letter_code
_entity_poly.pdbx_strand_id
1 'polypeptide(L)'
;MAIFYSEKTAKQTAKNCCKTTARQIVNIHSLDYQGLDVAKINGKTWFIENALPNEQVLIHVIEEKRQYGRAKANKILQASPLRQQPSCISYPQCGGCQMQHIKLDVQRQTKQQAFFKQLQRLQTEPIDWQPMISGQDKHYRRRTKLSMAIQRNQLVIGFRQQNTHQIIPLTDCEVLEQPLSTLLPKLQHLFAGWKMKKALGHIELVNADNTRAMLVLHIGKINAQDQHMLLNFAKAEQLSLYLMCDENHIEHLCGEAPYYQINGLTLHFCIRDFIQVNQPLNQKMVNKALEWLAITAEDRILDLFCGIGNFSLPIAQQAGFVVGVEGVEEMVKQAKINQQTSGLNNIAFYQTNLAESFVDQHWATQPFNKVLLDPARQGALFCLDHLMALTPERIIYISCNPATLMRDAEKLIRHGYKIAKSAVIDMFPHTGHLESISMFIK
;
A
#
# COMPACT_ATOMS: atom_id res chain seq x y z
N MET A 1 13.74 13.34 1.92
CA MET A 1 13.52 12.82 0.56
C MET A 1 14.82 12.17 0.09
N ALA A 2 14.98 10.86 0.30
CA ALA A 2 16.17 10.13 -0.16
C ALA A 2 15.78 9.34 -1.41
N ILE A 3 15.90 10.02 -2.54
CA ILE A 3 15.83 9.44 -3.87
C ILE A 3 17.14 8.70 -4.09
N PHE A 4 17.14 7.38 -3.97
CA PHE A 4 18.21 6.55 -4.52
C PHE A 4 17.73 5.97 -5.85
N TYR A 5 17.69 6.83 -6.88
CA TYR A 5 17.85 6.36 -8.25
C TYR A 5 19.31 5.91 -8.39
N SER A 6 19.55 4.59 -8.36
CA SER A 6 20.78 4.09 -8.95
C SER A 6 20.61 4.13 -10.48
N GLU A 7 21.18 5.14 -11.12
CA GLU A 7 21.48 5.07 -12.54
C GLU A 7 22.46 3.93 -12.78
N LYS A 8 21.94 2.80 -13.29
CA LYS A 8 22.71 1.93 -14.17
C LYS A 8 22.02 1.89 -15.51
N THR A 9 22.54 2.73 -16.39
CA THR A 9 22.39 2.72 -17.84
C THR A 9 22.76 1.34 -18.38
N ALA A 10 21.81 0.41 -18.35
CA ALA A 10 21.81 -0.69 -19.30
C ALA A 10 21.27 -0.14 -20.62
N LYS A 11 22.18 0.25 -21.53
CA LYS A 11 21.89 0.36 -22.96
C LYS A 11 21.41 -1.01 -23.45
N GLN A 12 20.13 -1.29 -23.31
CA GLN A 12 19.47 -2.35 -24.07
C GLN A 12 19.02 -1.73 -25.38
N THR A 13 19.85 -1.95 -26.40
CA THR A 13 19.48 -1.92 -27.81
C THR A 13 18.05 -2.41 -27.98
N ALA A 14 17.21 -1.57 -28.59
CA ALA A 14 15.88 -1.91 -29.07
C ALA A 14 15.96 -3.14 -29.99
N LYS A 15 15.80 -4.33 -29.42
CA LYS A 15 15.60 -5.57 -30.17
C LYS A 15 14.09 -5.73 -30.35
N ASN A 16 13.64 -5.43 -31.56
CA ASN A 16 12.39 -5.86 -32.19
C ASN A 16 11.32 -6.37 -31.22
N CYS A 17 10.47 -5.46 -30.76
CA CYS A 17 9.16 -5.81 -30.25
C CYS A 17 8.39 -6.48 -31.40
N CYS A 18 8.29 -7.81 -31.35
CA CYS A 18 7.55 -8.58 -32.33
C CYS A 18 6.08 -8.13 -32.24
N LYS A 19 5.62 -7.36 -33.23
CA LYS A 19 4.22 -6.98 -33.40
C LYS A 19 3.42 -8.22 -33.80
N THR A 20 3.14 -9.11 -32.86
CA THR A 20 2.19 -10.21 -33.10
C THR A 20 0.79 -9.68 -32.84
N THR A 21 0.14 -9.15 -33.88
CA THR A 21 -1.31 -8.89 -33.94
C THR A 21 -2.16 -10.16 -33.91
N ALA A 22 -1.54 -11.32 -33.66
CA ALA A 22 -2.21 -12.61 -33.59
C ALA A 22 -3.21 -12.64 -32.44
N ARG A 23 -4.49 -12.53 -32.79
CA ARG A 23 -5.60 -12.80 -31.87
C ARG A 23 -5.69 -14.31 -31.72
N GLN A 24 -5.44 -14.81 -30.51
CA GLN A 24 -5.47 -16.24 -30.21
C GLN A 24 -6.64 -16.53 -29.28
N ILE A 25 -7.34 -17.65 -29.54
CA ILE A 25 -8.36 -18.17 -28.64
C ILE A 25 -7.67 -19.06 -27.61
N VAL A 26 -7.92 -18.80 -26.33
CA VAL A 26 -7.26 -19.48 -25.23
C VAL A 26 -8.31 -19.91 -24.19
N ASN A 27 -8.16 -21.14 -23.70
CA ASN A 27 -8.93 -21.65 -22.56
C ASN A 27 -8.14 -21.37 -21.28
N ILE A 28 -8.83 -20.86 -20.27
CA ILE A 28 -8.23 -20.41 -19.02
C ILE A 28 -8.27 -21.52 -17.96
N HIS A 29 -7.15 -21.76 -17.28
CA HIS A 29 -7.02 -22.88 -16.34
C HIS A 29 -7.17 -22.48 -14.88
N SER A 30 -6.47 -21.44 -14.44
CA SER A 30 -6.38 -21.10 -13.02
C SER A 30 -6.15 -19.62 -12.80
N LEU A 31 -6.55 -19.13 -11.63
CA LEU A 31 -6.36 -17.75 -11.19
C LEU A 31 -5.19 -17.66 -10.20
N ASP A 32 -4.31 -16.67 -10.36
CA ASP A 32 -3.25 -16.38 -9.39
C ASP A 32 -3.70 -15.39 -8.30
N TYR A 33 -2.87 -15.16 -7.28
CA TYR A 33 -3.20 -14.27 -6.17
C TYR A 33 -3.35 -12.79 -6.57
N GLN A 34 -2.77 -12.38 -7.71
CA GLN A 34 -2.88 -11.03 -8.26
C GLN A 34 -4.10 -10.87 -9.16
N GLY A 35 -4.92 -11.93 -9.32
CA GLY A 35 -6.10 -11.92 -10.16
C GLY A 35 -5.73 -11.98 -11.64
N LEU A 36 -4.54 -12.50 -11.95
CA LEU A 36 -4.13 -12.82 -13.30
C LEU A 36 -4.41 -14.29 -13.57
N ASP A 37 -5.03 -14.55 -14.70
CA ASP A 37 -5.28 -15.91 -15.11
C ASP A 37 -4.07 -16.52 -15.78
N VAL A 38 -3.91 -17.82 -15.56
CA VAL A 38 -2.82 -18.61 -16.10
C VAL A 38 -3.38 -19.56 -17.15
N ALA A 39 -2.84 -19.44 -18.36
CA ALA A 39 -3.06 -20.38 -19.44
C ALA A 39 -1.73 -20.99 -19.92
N LYS A 40 -1.81 -22.16 -20.58
CA LYS A 40 -0.66 -22.75 -21.27
C LYS A 40 -0.90 -22.73 -22.76
N ILE A 41 -0.05 -22.02 -23.50
CA ILE A 41 -0.06 -22.00 -24.97
C ILE A 41 1.23 -22.64 -25.44
N ASN A 42 1.15 -23.79 -26.10
CA ASN A 42 2.30 -24.57 -26.57
C ASN A 42 3.33 -24.86 -25.45
N GLY A 43 2.85 -25.21 -24.25
CA GLY A 43 3.69 -25.49 -23.08
C GLY A 43 4.24 -24.25 -22.36
N LYS A 44 4.14 -23.05 -22.93
CA LYS A 44 4.55 -21.78 -22.29
C LYS A 44 3.44 -21.25 -21.39
N THR A 45 3.80 -20.74 -20.21
CA THR A 45 2.87 -20.10 -19.28
C THR A 45 2.52 -18.68 -19.73
N TRP A 46 1.23 -18.33 -19.73
CA TRP A 46 0.73 -17.00 -20.06
C TRP A 46 -0.08 -16.42 -18.92
N PHE A 47 0.23 -15.18 -18.53
CA PHE A 47 -0.54 -14.39 -17.57
C PHE A 47 -1.51 -13.48 -18.33
N ILE A 48 -2.81 -13.67 -18.12
CA ILE A 48 -3.87 -13.05 -18.91
C ILE A 48 -4.70 -12.13 -17.99
N GLU A 49 -4.69 -10.84 -18.29
CA GLU A 49 -5.52 -9.83 -17.60
C GLU A 49 -6.99 -9.93 -18.08
N ASN A 50 -7.95 -9.70 -17.17
CA ASN A 50 -9.40 -9.68 -17.45
C ASN A 50 -9.97 -11.02 -17.99
N ALA A 51 -9.40 -12.15 -17.58
CA ALA A 51 -9.92 -13.48 -17.85
C ALA A 51 -10.47 -14.08 -16.55
N LEU A 52 -10.99 -15.31 -16.58
CA LEU A 52 -11.29 -16.12 -15.39
C LEU A 52 -11.16 -17.61 -15.72
N PRO A 53 -10.97 -18.49 -14.71
CA PRO A 53 -10.98 -19.93 -14.92
C PRO A 53 -12.26 -20.42 -15.59
N ASN A 54 -12.10 -21.38 -16.50
CA ASN A 54 -13.17 -21.94 -17.35
C ASN A 54 -13.73 -20.98 -18.42
N GLU A 55 -13.06 -19.86 -18.68
CA GLU A 55 -13.40 -19.02 -19.83
C GLU A 55 -12.68 -19.46 -21.10
N GLN A 56 -13.33 -19.17 -22.22
CA GLN A 56 -12.69 -19.12 -23.52
C GLN A 56 -12.64 -17.66 -23.97
N VAL A 57 -11.43 -17.15 -24.20
CA VAL A 57 -11.21 -15.73 -24.47
C VAL A 57 -10.34 -15.52 -25.71
N LEU A 58 -10.60 -14.41 -26.40
CA LEU A 58 -9.72 -13.90 -27.44
C LEU A 58 -8.72 -12.93 -26.80
N ILE A 59 -7.44 -13.30 -26.82
CA ILE A 59 -6.39 -12.51 -26.18
C ILE A 59 -5.70 -11.54 -27.14
N HIS A 60 -5.19 -10.46 -26.58
CA HIS A 60 -4.22 -9.57 -27.19
C HIS A 60 -2.90 -9.66 -26.42
N VAL A 61 -1.83 -10.05 -27.11
CA VAL A 61 -0.49 -10.18 -26.52
C VAL A 61 0.04 -8.80 -26.18
N ILE A 62 0.43 -8.62 -24.92
CA ILE A 62 1.08 -7.41 -24.41
C ILE A 62 2.60 -7.58 -24.53
N GLU A 63 3.11 -8.72 -24.07
CA GLU A 63 4.54 -9.02 -24.03
C GLU A 63 4.74 -10.53 -24.17
N GLU A 64 5.76 -10.94 -24.90
CA GLU A 64 6.16 -12.34 -24.96
C GLU A 64 7.65 -12.47 -24.62
N LYS A 65 7.95 -13.23 -23.56
CA LYS A 65 9.32 -13.59 -23.18
C LYS A 65 9.56 -15.08 -23.44
N ARG A 66 10.81 -15.50 -23.21
CA ARG A 66 11.23 -16.90 -23.35
C ARG A 66 10.44 -17.83 -22.42
N GLN A 67 10.31 -17.46 -21.14
CA GLN A 67 9.71 -18.32 -20.11
C GLN A 67 8.22 -18.10 -19.89
N TYR A 68 7.70 -16.92 -20.23
CA TYR A 68 6.30 -16.58 -20.02
C TYR A 68 5.82 -15.55 -21.05
N GLY A 69 4.50 -15.47 -21.24
CA GLY A 69 3.84 -14.39 -21.96
C GLY A 69 2.88 -13.60 -21.08
N ARG A 70 2.56 -12.38 -21.49
CA ARG A 70 1.53 -11.52 -20.90
C ARG A 70 0.54 -11.12 -21.98
N ALA A 71 -0.74 -11.20 -21.65
CA ALA A 71 -1.80 -10.82 -22.57
C ALA A 71 -2.99 -10.22 -21.80
N LYS A 72 -3.93 -9.66 -22.55
CA LYS A 72 -5.23 -9.19 -22.03
C LYS A 72 -6.36 -9.83 -22.82
N ALA A 73 -7.39 -10.29 -22.12
CA ALA A 73 -8.61 -10.76 -22.74
C ALA A 73 -9.39 -9.58 -23.32
N ASN A 74 -9.53 -9.56 -24.65
CA ASN A 74 -10.25 -8.51 -25.38
C ASN A 74 -11.72 -8.87 -25.62
N LYS A 75 -12.02 -10.16 -25.84
CA LYS A 75 -13.38 -10.66 -26.02
C LYS A 75 -13.56 -11.96 -25.24
N ILE A 76 -14.61 -12.02 -24.44
CA ILE A 76 -15.02 -13.23 -23.74
C ILE A 76 -15.97 -13.98 -24.68
N LEU A 77 -15.57 -15.18 -25.12
CA LEU A 77 -16.36 -16.02 -26.01
C LEU A 77 -17.30 -16.94 -25.21
N GLN A 78 -16.78 -17.45 -24.10
CA GLN A 78 -17.53 -18.19 -23.10
C GLN A 78 -17.15 -17.64 -21.72
N ALA A 79 -18.14 -17.10 -21.00
CA ALA A 79 -17.94 -16.49 -19.70
C ALA A 79 -18.03 -17.52 -18.56
N SER A 80 -17.25 -17.29 -17.51
CA SER A 80 -17.26 -18.11 -16.29
C SER A 80 -18.44 -17.71 -15.40
N PRO A 81 -19.06 -18.66 -14.66
CA PRO A 81 -20.08 -18.32 -13.65
C PRO A 81 -19.52 -17.52 -12.45
N LEU A 82 -18.19 -17.44 -12.34
CA LEU A 82 -17.48 -16.62 -11.36
C LEU A 82 -17.32 -15.17 -11.82
N ARG A 83 -17.58 -14.88 -13.09
CA ARG A 83 -17.53 -13.52 -13.63
C ARG A 83 -18.69 -12.70 -13.09
N GLN A 84 -18.39 -11.46 -12.73
CA GLN A 84 -19.40 -10.44 -12.45
C GLN A 84 -19.16 -9.22 -13.34
N GLN A 85 -20.19 -8.40 -13.51
CA GLN A 85 -20.05 -7.10 -14.15
C GLN A 85 -19.40 -6.13 -13.16
N PRO A 86 -18.28 -5.47 -13.52
CA PRO A 86 -17.69 -4.42 -12.71
C PRO A 86 -18.68 -3.29 -12.46
N SER A 87 -18.81 -2.82 -11.21
CA SER A 87 -19.70 -1.71 -10.87
C SER A 87 -19.10 -0.33 -11.18
N CYS A 88 -17.77 -0.20 -11.18
CA CYS A 88 -17.12 1.07 -11.50
C CYS A 88 -17.05 1.28 -13.02
N ILE A 89 -17.65 2.37 -13.49
CA ILE A 89 -17.66 2.76 -14.92
C ILE A 89 -16.23 2.93 -15.46
N SER A 90 -15.30 3.41 -14.63
CA SER A 90 -13.90 3.63 -15.03
C SER A 90 -13.05 2.36 -15.01
N TYR A 91 -13.54 1.24 -14.48
CA TYR A 91 -12.79 -0.01 -14.31
C TYR A 91 -12.08 -0.51 -15.59
N PRO A 92 -12.69 -0.48 -16.80
CA PRO A 92 -12.04 -1.02 -18.00
C PRO A 92 -10.73 -0.32 -18.40
N GLN A 93 -10.52 0.92 -17.94
CA GLN A 93 -9.42 1.79 -18.33
C GLN A 93 -8.54 2.23 -17.16
N CYS A 94 -9.11 2.38 -15.97
CA CYS A 94 -8.42 2.83 -14.77
C CYS A 94 -7.41 1.77 -14.27
N GLY A 95 -6.18 2.16 -13.98
CA GLY A 95 -5.16 1.25 -13.43
C GLY A 95 -5.30 0.96 -11.93
N GLY A 96 -6.32 1.49 -11.25
CA GLY A 96 -6.48 1.39 -9.80
C GLY A 96 -6.98 0.04 -9.30
N CYS A 97 -7.97 -0.55 -9.96
CA CYS A 97 -8.55 -1.85 -9.59
C CYS A 97 -8.28 -2.87 -10.69
N GLN A 98 -7.99 -4.11 -10.32
CA GLN A 98 -7.66 -5.19 -11.27
C GLN A 98 -8.70 -6.32 -11.27
N MET A 99 -9.50 -6.47 -10.21
CA MET A 99 -10.32 -7.67 -9.99
C MET A 99 -11.83 -7.43 -9.96
N GLN A 100 -12.38 -6.26 -10.31
CA GLN A 100 -13.84 -6.04 -10.19
C GLN A 100 -14.68 -7.01 -11.04
N HIS A 101 -14.12 -7.63 -12.08
CA HIS A 101 -14.77 -8.68 -12.87
C HIS A 101 -14.88 -10.04 -12.15
N ILE A 102 -14.24 -10.18 -10.99
CA ILE A 102 -14.20 -11.40 -10.16
C ILE A 102 -15.07 -11.16 -8.94
N LYS A 103 -15.96 -12.10 -8.57
CA LYS A 103 -16.72 -12.01 -7.31
C LYS A 103 -15.79 -11.84 -6.11
N LEU A 104 -16.15 -10.97 -5.16
CA LEU A 104 -15.30 -10.59 -4.03
C LEU A 104 -14.80 -11.80 -3.20
N ASP A 105 -15.68 -12.75 -2.88
CA ASP A 105 -15.30 -13.94 -2.11
C ASP A 105 -14.28 -14.81 -2.84
N VAL A 106 -14.35 -14.87 -4.17
CA VAL A 106 -13.38 -15.59 -5.01
C VAL A 106 -12.03 -14.88 -4.99
N GLN A 107 -11.99 -13.54 -5.01
CA GLN A 107 -10.76 -12.77 -4.86
C GLN A 107 -10.07 -13.11 -3.53
N ARG A 108 -10.84 -13.05 -2.43
CA ARG A 108 -10.37 -13.31 -1.07
C ARG A 108 -9.87 -14.74 -0.90
N GLN A 109 -10.66 -15.72 -1.32
CA GLN A 109 -10.30 -17.13 -1.24
C GLN A 109 -9.03 -17.45 -2.04
N THR A 110 -8.93 -16.95 -3.26
CA THR A 110 -7.76 -17.19 -4.13
C THR A 110 -6.49 -16.62 -3.51
N LYS A 111 -6.55 -15.36 -3.02
CA LYS A 111 -5.46 -14.70 -2.30
C LYS A 111 -5.01 -15.52 -1.09
N GLN A 112 -5.95 -15.91 -0.24
CA GLN A 112 -5.66 -16.63 1.00
C GLN A 112 -5.04 -18.00 0.75
N GLN A 113 -5.65 -18.79 -0.15
CA GLN A 113 -5.17 -20.13 -0.47
C GLN A 113 -3.78 -20.11 -1.10
N ALA A 114 -3.53 -19.19 -2.04
CA ALA A 114 -2.23 -19.04 -2.68
C ALA A 114 -1.14 -18.68 -1.66
N PHE A 115 -1.43 -17.75 -0.75
CA PHE A 115 -0.51 -17.32 0.29
C PHE A 115 -0.20 -18.44 1.30
N PHE A 116 -1.22 -19.08 1.88
CA PHE A 116 -1.03 -20.17 2.86
C PHE A 116 -0.27 -21.35 2.25
N LYS A 117 -0.57 -21.72 1.00
CA LYS A 117 0.17 -22.76 0.29
C LYS A 117 1.64 -22.44 0.12
N GLN A 118 2.00 -21.17 -0.10
CA GLN A 118 3.40 -20.75 -0.21
C GLN A 118 4.10 -20.77 1.16
N LEU A 119 3.46 -20.21 2.20
CA LEU A 119 4.03 -20.19 3.56
C LEU A 119 4.24 -21.61 4.11
N GLN A 120 3.28 -22.54 3.91
CA GLN A 120 3.40 -23.92 4.39
C GLN A 120 4.57 -24.68 3.76
N ARG A 121 5.06 -24.28 2.59
CA ARG A 121 6.23 -24.93 1.97
C ARG A 121 7.54 -24.61 2.67
N LEU A 122 7.57 -23.62 3.55
CA LEU A 122 8.77 -23.18 4.25
C LEU A 122 9.10 -24.03 5.48
N GLN A 123 8.12 -24.76 6.02
CA GLN A 123 8.29 -25.60 7.20
C GLN A 123 7.38 -26.83 7.15
N THR A 124 7.77 -27.88 7.86
CA THR A 124 6.98 -29.12 7.95
C THR A 124 5.83 -29.02 8.94
N GLU A 125 6.01 -28.23 9.99
CA GLU A 125 5.06 -28.03 11.07
C GLU A 125 3.82 -27.29 10.55
N PRO A 126 2.61 -27.69 10.97
CA PRO A 126 1.40 -27.00 10.57
C PRO A 126 1.40 -25.58 11.13
N ILE A 127 1.06 -24.61 10.28
CA ILE A 127 0.84 -23.22 10.68
C ILE A 127 -0.63 -23.09 11.10
N ASP A 128 -0.89 -22.40 12.21
CA ASP A 128 -2.25 -22.05 12.62
C ASP A 128 -2.78 -20.92 11.72
N TRP A 129 -3.60 -21.32 10.74
CA TRP A 129 -4.21 -20.42 9.77
C TRP A 129 -5.39 -19.68 10.37
N GLN A 130 -5.27 -18.37 10.38
CA GLN A 130 -6.28 -17.50 10.98
C GLN A 130 -7.22 -16.94 9.91
N PRO A 131 -8.50 -16.68 10.24
CA PRO A 131 -9.45 -16.10 9.31
C PRO A 131 -8.92 -14.80 8.68
N MET A 132 -9.27 -14.56 7.42
CA MET A 132 -8.87 -13.32 6.74
C MET A 132 -9.46 -12.11 7.47
N ILE A 133 -8.61 -11.13 7.75
CA ILE A 133 -9.05 -9.82 8.22
C ILE A 133 -9.62 -9.07 7.03
N SER A 134 -10.94 -8.94 7.00
CA SER A 134 -11.67 -8.34 5.88
C SER A 134 -12.67 -7.26 6.35
N GLY A 135 -13.13 -6.46 5.40
CA GLY A 135 -14.04 -5.34 5.62
C GLY A 135 -14.87 -5.03 4.37
N GLN A 136 -15.39 -3.82 4.31
CA GLN A 136 -16.10 -3.32 3.13
C GLN A 136 -15.17 -3.24 1.93
N ASP A 137 -15.69 -3.53 0.74
CA ASP A 137 -14.96 -3.49 -0.54
C ASP A 137 -15.10 -2.14 -1.27
N LYS A 138 -16.06 -1.32 -0.83
CA LYS A 138 -16.27 0.06 -1.28
C LYS A 138 -16.01 1.06 -0.16
N HIS A 139 -15.70 2.29 -0.56
CA HIS A 139 -15.51 3.43 0.34
C HIS A 139 -14.55 3.17 1.51
N TYR A 140 -13.51 2.37 1.29
CA TYR A 140 -12.53 2.03 2.33
C TYR A 140 -11.30 2.92 2.27
N ARG A 141 -11.03 3.56 1.11
CA ARG A 141 -9.78 4.25 0.84
C ARG A 141 -9.88 5.69 1.30
N ARG A 142 -9.22 6.01 2.41
CA ARG A 142 -9.16 7.36 2.99
C ARG A 142 -8.08 8.28 2.41
N ARG A 143 -7.28 7.80 1.46
CA ARG A 143 -6.19 8.58 0.84
C ARG A 143 -6.04 8.30 -0.64
N THR A 144 -5.89 9.34 -1.45
CA THR A 144 -5.63 9.22 -2.89
C THR A 144 -4.65 10.24 -3.41
N LYS A 145 -4.02 9.92 -4.54
CA LYS A 145 -3.14 10.81 -5.30
C LYS A 145 -3.61 10.85 -6.76
N LEU A 146 -4.11 12.00 -7.17
CA LEU A 146 -4.64 12.25 -8.50
C LEU A 146 -3.57 12.93 -9.34
N SER A 147 -3.22 12.33 -10.48
CA SER A 147 -2.30 12.95 -11.44
C SER A 147 -3.03 14.05 -12.21
N MET A 148 -2.31 15.13 -12.51
CA MET A 148 -2.79 16.21 -13.36
C MET A 148 -1.89 16.30 -14.59
N ALA A 149 -2.48 16.31 -15.79
CA ALA A 149 -1.71 16.56 -17.01
C ALA A 149 -2.57 17.14 -18.12
N ILE A 150 -1.94 17.81 -19.07
CA ILE A 150 -2.60 18.24 -20.30
C ILE A 150 -2.61 17.07 -21.28
N GLN A 151 -3.79 16.64 -21.70
CA GLN A 151 -3.99 15.62 -22.73
C GLN A 151 -4.97 16.15 -23.76
N ARG A 152 -4.61 16.07 -25.05
CA ARG A 152 -5.43 16.60 -26.17
C ARG A 152 -5.88 18.05 -25.93
N ASN A 153 -4.95 18.89 -25.45
CA ASN A 153 -5.16 20.31 -25.14
C ASN A 153 -6.16 20.61 -23.99
N GLN A 154 -6.53 19.60 -23.19
CA GLN A 154 -7.38 19.76 -22.01
C GLN A 154 -6.65 19.27 -20.75
N LEU A 155 -6.91 19.90 -19.61
CA LEU A 155 -6.40 19.42 -18.34
C LEU A 155 -7.23 18.20 -17.92
N VAL A 156 -6.54 17.10 -17.59
CA VAL A 156 -7.13 15.85 -17.11
C VAL A 156 -6.65 15.60 -15.69
N ILE A 157 -7.58 15.26 -14.80
CA ILE A 157 -7.32 14.92 -13.40
C ILE A 157 -7.85 13.52 -13.14
N GLY A 158 -7.00 12.62 -12.66
CA GLY A 158 -7.42 11.27 -12.30
C GLY A 158 -6.28 10.29 -12.12
N PHE A 159 -6.54 9.02 -12.40
CA PHE A 159 -5.55 7.94 -12.28
C PHE A 159 -4.91 7.60 -13.61
N ARG A 160 -3.70 7.03 -13.55
CA ARG A 160 -3.07 6.47 -14.74
C ARG A 160 -3.78 5.19 -15.16
N GLN A 161 -3.88 4.97 -16.47
CA GLN A 161 -4.21 3.67 -17.01
C GLN A 161 -3.08 2.68 -16.71
N GLN A 162 -3.44 1.41 -16.54
CA GLN A 162 -2.49 0.34 -16.26
C GLN A 162 -1.38 0.28 -17.31
N ASN A 163 -0.12 0.32 -16.85
CA ASN A 163 1.09 0.28 -17.68
C ASN A 163 1.23 1.43 -18.71
N THR A 164 0.57 2.57 -18.51
CA THR A 164 0.74 3.74 -19.39
C THR A 164 0.89 5.05 -18.61
N HIS A 165 1.32 6.12 -19.29
CA HIS A 165 1.31 7.48 -18.75
C HIS A 165 -0.02 8.21 -19.01
N GLN A 166 -0.99 7.57 -19.68
CA GLN A 166 -2.29 8.16 -19.97
C GLN A 166 -3.10 8.27 -18.68
N ILE A 167 -3.82 9.39 -18.52
CA ILE A 167 -4.62 9.68 -17.33
C ILE A 167 -6.08 9.50 -17.74
N ILE A 168 -6.82 8.77 -16.92
CA ILE A 168 -8.24 8.57 -17.07
C ILE A 168 -8.93 9.61 -16.17
N PRO A 169 -9.73 10.53 -16.71
CA PRO A 169 -10.50 11.46 -15.90
C PRO A 169 -11.47 10.68 -15.01
N LEU A 170 -11.56 11.07 -13.75
CA LEU A 170 -12.43 10.43 -12.77
C LEU A 170 -13.49 11.41 -12.30
N THR A 171 -14.76 11.02 -12.45
CA THR A 171 -15.90 11.73 -11.88
C THR A 171 -16.40 11.07 -10.59
N ASP A 172 -16.04 9.81 -10.36
CA ASP A 172 -16.34 9.04 -9.16
C ASP A 172 -15.29 7.93 -8.98
N CYS A 173 -15.16 7.42 -7.76
CA CYS A 173 -14.30 6.29 -7.43
C CYS A 173 -14.92 5.47 -6.28
N GLU A 174 -15.49 4.29 -6.60
CA GLU A 174 -16.22 3.47 -5.63
C GLU A 174 -15.41 3.03 -4.40
N VAL A 175 -14.09 2.84 -4.55
CA VAL A 175 -13.22 2.43 -3.44
C VAL A 175 -12.81 3.61 -2.55
N LEU A 176 -12.91 4.83 -3.07
CA LEU A 176 -12.59 6.06 -2.34
C LEU A 176 -13.72 6.39 -1.37
N GLU A 177 -13.35 6.84 -0.17
CA GLU A 177 -14.34 7.31 0.80
C GLU A 177 -15.20 8.43 0.20
N GLN A 178 -16.51 8.40 0.48
CA GLN A 178 -17.49 9.31 -0.12
C GLN A 178 -17.12 10.81 0.05
N PRO A 179 -16.62 11.28 1.21
CA PRO A 179 -16.23 12.67 1.38
C PRO A 179 -15.09 13.12 0.44
N LEU A 180 -14.28 12.18 -0.08
CA LEU A 180 -13.26 12.47 -1.09
C LEU A 180 -13.76 12.23 -2.51
N SER A 181 -14.58 11.19 -2.74
CA SER A 181 -15.12 10.90 -4.09
C SER A 181 -15.98 12.06 -4.61
N THR A 182 -16.76 12.67 -3.73
CA THR A 182 -17.58 13.86 -4.03
C THR A 182 -16.77 15.10 -4.43
N LEU A 183 -15.47 15.17 -4.11
CA LEU A 183 -14.59 16.25 -4.53
C LEU A 183 -14.12 16.10 -5.99
N LEU A 184 -14.10 14.88 -6.54
CA LEU A 184 -13.55 14.60 -7.87
C LEU A 184 -14.13 15.49 -8.99
N PRO A 185 -15.46 15.60 -9.18
CA PRO A 185 -16.01 16.47 -10.21
C PRO A 185 -15.76 17.96 -9.91
N LYS A 186 -15.73 18.35 -8.64
CA LYS A 186 -15.49 19.74 -8.22
C LYS A 186 -14.05 20.17 -8.49
N LEU A 187 -13.08 19.26 -8.32
CA LEU A 187 -11.67 19.50 -8.67
C LEU A 187 -11.50 19.70 -10.18
N GLN A 188 -12.21 18.93 -11.01
CA GLN A 188 -12.18 19.16 -12.46
C GLN A 188 -12.65 20.57 -12.81
N HIS A 189 -13.72 21.05 -12.16
CA HIS A 189 -14.21 22.41 -12.37
C HIS A 189 -13.23 23.48 -11.88
N LEU A 190 -12.68 23.32 -10.66
CA LEU A 190 -11.72 24.25 -10.06
C LEU A 190 -10.53 24.53 -10.98
N PHE A 191 -9.93 23.46 -11.53
CA PHE A 191 -8.72 23.60 -12.34
C PHE A 191 -8.99 23.80 -13.84
N ALA A 192 -10.25 23.76 -14.29
CA ALA A 192 -10.60 24.03 -15.70
C ALA A 192 -10.16 25.43 -16.14
N GLY A 193 -10.26 26.42 -15.25
CA GLY A 193 -9.86 27.82 -15.48
C GLY A 193 -8.42 28.18 -15.10
N TRP A 194 -7.62 27.21 -14.64
CA TRP A 194 -6.28 27.49 -14.13
C TRP A 194 -5.38 28.11 -15.20
N LYS A 195 -4.61 29.16 -14.88
CA LYS A 195 -3.78 29.85 -15.89
C LYS A 195 -2.58 29.03 -16.32
N MET A 196 -1.79 28.55 -15.36
CA MET A 196 -0.53 27.82 -15.63
C MET A 196 -0.72 26.30 -15.54
N LYS A 197 -1.59 25.75 -16.41
CA LYS A 197 -1.93 24.30 -16.38
C LYS A 197 -0.73 23.37 -16.49
N LYS A 198 0.36 23.81 -17.13
CA LYS A 198 1.61 23.04 -17.29
C LYS A 198 2.41 22.91 -15.99
N ALA A 199 2.17 23.76 -15.00
CA ALA A 199 2.85 23.73 -13.71
C ALA A 199 2.19 22.77 -12.71
N LEU A 200 0.97 22.30 -12.99
CA LEU A 200 0.23 21.38 -12.11
C LEU A 200 0.83 19.97 -12.19
N GLY A 201 1.19 19.40 -11.04
CA GLY A 201 1.72 18.04 -10.94
C GLY A 201 0.67 17.02 -10.52
N HIS A 202 0.21 17.11 -9.28
CA HIS A 202 -0.77 16.17 -8.71
C HIS A 202 -1.53 16.81 -7.53
N ILE A 203 -2.63 16.17 -7.15
CA ILE A 203 -3.40 16.47 -5.93
C ILE A 203 -3.32 15.25 -5.03
N GLU A 204 -3.02 15.43 -3.75
CA GLU A 204 -3.18 14.38 -2.74
C GLU A 204 -4.36 14.76 -1.84
N LEU A 205 -5.28 13.81 -1.65
CA LEU A 205 -6.44 13.98 -0.79
C LEU A 205 -6.36 12.96 0.34
N VAL A 206 -6.63 13.39 1.56
CA VAL A 206 -6.72 12.55 2.74
C VAL A 206 -7.98 12.89 3.51
N ASN A 207 -8.79 11.88 3.82
CA ASN A 207 -9.84 12.00 4.83
C ASN A 207 -9.20 11.61 6.17
N ALA A 208 -9.10 12.58 7.07
CA ALA A 208 -8.65 12.41 8.44
C ALA A 208 -9.85 12.42 9.38
N ASP A 209 -9.64 12.05 10.64
CA ASP A 209 -10.75 11.89 11.59
C ASP A 209 -11.32 13.26 12.00
N ASN A 210 -10.50 14.33 11.96
CA ASN A 210 -10.93 15.71 12.20
C ASN A 210 -11.18 16.53 10.93
N THR A 211 -10.50 16.22 9.82
CA THR A 211 -10.50 17.11 8.65
C THR A 211 -10.29 16.36 7.34
N ARG A 212 -10.70 16.97 6.22
CA ARG A 212 -10.28 16.55 4.89
C ARG A 212 -9.11 17.41 4.47
N ALA A 213 -7.96 16.80 4.23
CA ALA A 213 -6.77 17.51 3.80
C ALA A 213 -6.54 17.37 2.29
N MET A 214 -6.15 18.47 1.66
CA MET A 214 -5.81 18.53 0.24
C MET A 214 -4.42 19.15 0.08
N LEU A 215 -3.51 18.42 -0.57
CA LEU A 215 -2.22 18.91 -1.02
C LEU A 215 -2.26 19.13 -2.53
N VAL A 216 -1.87 20.32 -2.98
CA VAL A 216 -1.70 20.62 -4.41
C VAL A 216 -0.21 20.77 -4.71
N LEU A 217 0.31 20.01 -5.67
CA LEU A 217 1.63 20.23 -6.26
C LEU A 217 1.49 21.16 -7.47
N HIS A 218 2.11 22.34 -7.39
CA HIS A 218 2.23 23.30 -8.48
C HIS A 218 3.67 23.80 -8.58
N ILE A 219 4.39 23.44 -9.65
CA ILE A 219 5.80 23.81 -9.79
C ILE A 219 5.94 25.30 -10.11
N GLY A 220 6.64 26.02 -9.24
CA GLY A 220 6.87 27.46 -9.37
C GLY A 220 5.74 28.32 -8.80
N LYS A 221 5.86 29.63 -8.99
CA LYS A 221 5.01 30.63 -8.32
C LYS A 221 3.56 30.55 -8.78
N ILE A 222 2.61 30.50 -7.85
CA ILE A 222 1.17 30.65 -8.13
C ILE A 222 0.81 32.14 -8.22
N ASN A 223 -0.07 32.51 -9.15
CA ASN A 223 -0.59 33.88 -9.24
C ASN A 223 -1.73 34.12 -8.23
N ALA A 224 -1.94 35.38 -7.85
CA ALA A 224 -2.90 35.73 -6.80
C ALA A 224 -4.34 35.25 -7.07
N GLN A 225 -4.78 35.24 -8.33
CA GLN A 225 -6.13 34.78 -8.70
C GLN A 225 -6.28 33.28 -8.46
N ASP A 226 -5.32 32.48 -8.93
CA ASP A 226 -5.29 31.03 -8.76
C ASP A 226 -5.18 30.63 -7.27
N GLN A 227 -4.36 31.35 -6.50
CA GLN A 227 -4.27 31.16 -5.05
C GLN A 227 -5.59 31.49 -4.33
N HIS A 228 -6.27 32.57 -4.73
CA HIS A 228 -7.57 32.93 -4.17
C HIS A 228 -8.65 31.89 -4.50
N MET A 229 -8.64 31.34 -5.72
CA MET A 229 -9.55 30.24 -6.10
C MET A 229 -9.33 28.99 -5.25
N LEU A 230 -8.07 28.61 -4.98
CA LEU A 230 -7.76 27.47 -4.11
C LEU A 230 -8.25 27.69 -2.67
N LEU A 231 -8.01 28.87 -2.10
CA LEU A 231 -8.45 29.21 -0.74
C LEU A 231 -9.97 29.23 -0.61
N ASN A 232 -10.67 29.81 -1.60
CA ASN A 232 -12.14 29.82 -1.63
C ASN A 232 -12.71 28.40 -1.76
N PHE A 233 -12.10 27.56 -2.60
CA PHE A 233 -12.47 26.16 -2.73
C PHE A 233 -12.27 25.41 -1.41
N ALA A 234 -11.10 25.56 -0.77
CA ALA A 234 -10.82 24.92 0.52
C ALA A 234 -11.82 25.38 1.60
N LYS A 235 -12.18 26.66 1.64
CA LYS A 235 -13.19 27.16 2.57
C LYS A 235 -14.58 26.58 2.29
N ALA A 236 -15.02 26.58 1.03
CA ALA A 236 -16.34 26.08 0.64
C ALA A 236 -16.49 24.58 0.92
N GLU A 237 -15.42 23.82 0.69
CA GLU A 237 -15.38 22.38 0.88
C GLU A 237 -14.87 21.98 2.28
N GLN A 238 -14.61 22.93 3.19
CA GLN A 238 -14.08 22.69 4.54
C GLN A 238 -12.83 21.79 4.55
N LEU A 239 -11.84 22.17 3.74
CA LEU A 239 -10.58 21.44 3.59
C LEU A 239 -9.45 22.12 4.35
N SER A 240 -8.56 21.30 4.89
CA SER A 240 -7.21 21.75 5.26
C SER A 240 -6.32 21.74 4.03
N LEU A 241 -5.85 22.92 3.63
CA LEU A 241 -5.17 23.12 2.35
C LEU A 241 -3.65 23.22 2.54
N TYR A 242 -2.95 22.42 1.77
CA TYR A 242 -1.51 22.38 1.69
C TYR A 242 -1.07 22.67 0.25
N LEU A 243 0.03 23.41 0.11
CA LEU A 243 0.61 23.76 -1.17
C LEU A 243 2.08 23.36 -1.22
N MET A 244 2.49 22.80 -2.35
CA MET A 244 3.86 22.41 -2.60
C MET A 244 4.31 23.07 -3.92
N CYS A 245 5.15 24.11 -3.80
CA CYS A 245 5.64 24.90 -4.93
C CYS A 245 6.94 24.35 -5.56
N ASP A 246 7.64 23.52 -4.80
CA ASP A 246 8.80 22.72 -5.18
C ASP A 246 8.68 21.35 -4.51
N GLU A 247 9.50 20.36 -4.85
CA GLU A 247 9.31 19.01 -4.31
C GLU A 247 9.62 18.89 -2.81
N ASN A 248 10.29 19.88 -2.21
CA ASN A 248 10.92 19.78 -0.90
C ASN A 248 10.15 20.49 0.23
N HIS A 249 9.34 21.50 -0.10
CA HIS A 249 8.64 22.31 0.89
C HIS A 249 7.12 22.21 0.76
N ILE A 250 6.45 22.01 1.90
CA ILE A 250 5.00 22.01 2.02
C ILE A 250 4.58 23.19 2.89
N GLU A 251 3.77 24.06 2.34
CA GLU A 251 3.14 25.17 3.04
C GLU A 251 1.72 24.79 3.48
N HIS A 252 1.38 25.00 4.75
CA HIS A 252 0.01 24.84 5.25
C HIS A 252 -0.72 26.19 5.14
N LEU A 253 -1.68 26.28 4.23
CA LEU A 253 -2.36 27.53 3.89
C LEU A 253 -3.57 27.82 4.80
N CYS A 254 -4.36 26.80 5.13
CA CYS A 254 -5.51 26.93 6.03
C CYS A 254 -6.01 25.57 6.54
N GLY A 255 -6.82 25.61 7.60
CA GLY A 255 -7.43 24.44 8.21
C GLY A 255 -6.63 23.89 9.38
N GLU A 256 -6.96 22.66 9.78
CA GLU A 256 -6.36 21.99 10.92
C GLU A 256 -5.29 20.98 10.47
N ALA A 257 -4.30 20.75 11.34
CA ALA A 257 -3.39 19.62 11.15
C ALA A 257 -4.19 18.30 11.29
N PRO A 258 -4.04 17.34 10.36
CA PRO A 258 -4.85 16.14 10.38
C PRO A 258 -4.35 15.14 11.43
N TYR A 259 -5.28 14.38 11.98
CA TYR A 259 -4.99 13.22 12.83
C TYR A 259 -5.92 12.04 12.54
N TYR A 260 -5.57 10.87 13.05
CA TYR A 260 -6.49 9.74 13.16
C TYR A 260 -6.45 9.13 14.55
N GLN A 261 -7.53 8.43 14.90
CA GLN A 261 -7.64 7.70 16.14
C GLN A 261 -7.34 6.21 15.93
N ILE A 262 -6.59 5.65 16.88
CA ILE A 262 -6.27 4.22 16.94
C ILE A 262 -6.17 3.81 18.41
N ASN A 263 -6.93 2.81 18.85
CA ASN A 263 -6.90 2.32 20.25
C ASN A 263 -7.08 3.43 21.32
N GLY A 264 -7.91 4.43 21.04
CA GLY A 264 -8.14 5.57 21.96
C GLY A 264 -7.03 6.62 21.99
N LEU A 265 -6.02 6.48 21.14
CA LEU A 265 -4.91 7.43 20.98
C LEU A 265 -5.15 8.31 19.75
N THR A 266 -4.67 9.56 19.81
CA THR A 266 -4.72 10.51 18.69
C THR A 266 -3.33 10.62 18.05
N LEU A 267 -3.21 10.16 16.80
CA LEU A 267 -1.97 10.21 16.03
C LEU A 267 -2.05 11.32 14.98
N HIS A 268 -1.32 12.39 15.22
CA HIS A 268 -1.10 13.46 14.26
C HIS A 268 -0.13 13.00 13.16
N PHE A 269 -0.32 13.53 11.95
CA PHE A 269 0.53 13.21 10.82
C PHE A 269 0.67 14.41 9.87
N CYS A 270 1.81 14.51 9.21
CA CYS A 270 1.99 15.44 8.10
C CYS A 270 1.27 14.90 6.86
N ILE A 271 0.77 15.79 5.99
CA ILE A 271 -0.04 15.38 4.83
C ILE A 271 0.66 14.38 3.89
N ARG A 272 2.00 14.25 3.90
CA ARG A 272 2.75 13.26 3.11
C ARG A 272 3.24 12.04 3.90
N ASP A 273 3.00 11.98 5.21
CA ASP A 273 3.34 10.80 6.00
C ASP A 273 2.54 9.60 5.52
N PHE A 274 3.15 8.43 5.62
CA PHE A 274 2.47 7.18 5.36
C PHE A 274 1.46 6.92 6.48
N ILE A 275 0.20 6.73 6.07
CA ILE A 275 -0.88 6.23 6.91
C ILE A 275 -1.55 5.08 6.19
N GLN A 276 -2.13 4.15 6.95
CA GLN A 276 -2.86 3.03 6.36
C GLN A 276 -4.10 3.55 5.62
N VAL A 277 -4.27 3.13 4.37
CA VAL A 277 -5.32 3.68 3.51
C VAL A 277 -6.72 3.17 3.86
N ASN A 278 -6.82 2.08 4.62
CA ASN A 278 -8.07 1.46 5.04
C ASN A 278 -8.12 1.46 6.57
N GLN A 279 -8.69 2.51 7.14
CA GLN A 279 -8.68 2.75 8.59
C GLN A 279 -9.36 1.63 9.39
N PRO A 280 -10.56 1.12 9.00
CA PRO A 280 -11.18 0.01 9.74
C PRO A 280 -10.30 -1.25 9.77
N LEU A 281 -9.58 -1.55 8.69
CA LEU A 281 -8.68 -2.70 8.65
C LEU A 281 -7.36 -2.45 9.36
N ASN A 282 -6.85 -1.22 9.36
CA ASN A 282 -5.72 -0.83 10.21
C ASN A 282 -6.02 -1.11 11.69
N GLN A 283 -7.20 -0.68 12.17
CA GLN A 283 -7.61 -0.94 13.55
C GLN A 283 -7.67 -2.43 13.89
N LYS A 284 -8.20 -3.27 12.98
CA LYS A 284 -8.21 -4.72 13.15
C LYS A 284 -6.80 -5.32 13.12
N MET A 285 -5.93 -4.81 12.25
CA MET A 285 -4.54 -5.25 12.12
C MET A 285 -3.74 -4.93 13.38
N VAL A 286 -3.82 -3.70 13.89
CA VAL A 286 -3.19 -3.28 15.15
C VAL A 286 -3.68 -4.16 16.29
N ASN A 287 -4.99 -4.36 16.44
CA ASN A 287 -5.54 -5.21 17.50
C ASN A 287 -5.05 -6.66 17.39
N LYS A 288 -4.96 -7.22 16.17
CA LYS A 288 -4.43 -8.56 15.94
C LYS A 288 -2.95 -8.66 16.30
N ALA A 289 -2.15 -7.63 15.98
CA ALA A 289 -0.75 -7.58 16.36
C ALA A 289 -0.57 -7.54 17.88
N LEU A 290 -1.34 -6.71 18.59
CA LEU A 290 -1.34 -6.65 20.07
C LEU A 290 -1.72 -8.01 20.68
N GLU A 291 -2.78 -8.65 20.16
CA GLU A 291 -3.21 -9.99 20.59
C GLU A 291 -2.09 -11.03 20.40
N TRP A 292 -1.44 -11.04 19.25
CA TRP A 292 -0.39 -12.03 18.94
C TRP A 292 0.92 -11.75 19.66
N LEU A 293 1.25 -10.48 19.91
CA LEU A 293 2.35 -10.13 20.82
C LEU A 293 2.10 -10.68 22.23
N ALA A 294 0.84 -10.80 22.66
CA ALA A 294 0.41 -11.20 24.01
C ALA A 294 1.23 -10.42 25.07
N ILE A 295 0.99 -9.12 25.08
CA ILE A 295 1.83 -8.14 25.79
C ILE A 295 1.59 -8.23 27.31
N THR A 296 2.66 -8.06 28.08
CA THR A 296 2.73 -8.02 29.54
C THR A 296 3.53 -6.79 29.98
N ALA A 297 3.38 -6.39 31.24
CA ALA A 297 4.04 -5.21 31.79
C ALA A 297 5.57 -5.39 31.93
N GLU A 298 6.06 -6.62 31.81
CA GLU A 298 7.48 -6.97 31.84
C GLU A 298 8.14 -6.91 30.46
N ASP A 299 7.34 -6.78 29.39
CA ASP A 299 7.87 -6.81 28.03
C ASP A 299 8.65 -5.56 27.67
N ARG A 300 9.76 -5.79 26.97
CA ARG A 300 10.51 -4.76 26.26
C ARG A 300 10.44 -5.04 24.77
N ILE A 301 9.68 -4.22 24.05
CA ILE A 301 9.26 -4.49 22.67
C ILE A 301 9.96 -3.55 21.70
N LEU A 302 10.50 -4.11 20.61
CA LEU A 302 11.06 -3.35 19.50
C LEU A 302 10.04 -3.27 18.36
N ASP A 303 9.76 -2.07 17.87
CA ASP A 303 8.96 -1.82 16.68
C ASP A 303 9.87 -1.25 15.57
N LEU A 304 10.17 -2.07 14.57
CA LEU A 304 10.98 -1.69 13.42
C LEU A 304 10.10 -1.18 12.28
N PHE A 305 10.56 -0.13 11.59
CA PHE A 305 9.78 0.58 10.58
C PHE A 305 8.53 1.24 11.18
N CYS A 306 8.67 1.80 12.38
CA CYS A 306 7.53 2.22 13.20
C CYS A 306 6.76 3.41 12.62
N GLY A 307 7.34 4.11 11.64
CA GLY A 307 6.77 5.33 11.08
C GLY A 307 6.44 6.35 12.15
N ILE A 308 5.17 6.76 12.21
CA ILE A 308 4.64 7.74 13.18
C ILE A 308 4.08 7.12 14.47
N GLY A 309 4.30 5.82 14.69
CA GLY A 309 3.90 5.12 15.92
C GLY A 309 2.56 4.36 15.85
N ASN A 310 2.12 3.92 14.67
CA ASN A 310 0.83 3.24 14.47
C ASN A 310 0.68 1.97 15.32
N PHE A 311 1.76 1.21 15.51
CA PHE A 311 1.80 0.06 16.41
C PHE A 311 2.45 0.40 17.75
N SER A 312 3.56 1.15 17.72
CA SER A 312 4.37 1.43 18.91
C SER A 312 3.57 2.07 20.04
N LEU A 313 2.69 3.03 19.74
CA LEU A 313 1.91 3.72 20.78
C LEU A 313 0.83 2.81 21.40
N PRO A 314 0.01 2.06 20.62
CA PRO A 314 -0.87 1.03 21.19
C PRO A 314 -0.13 -0.05 21.99
N ILE A 315 1.07 -0.47 21.57
CA ILE A 315 1.89 -1.43 22.31
C ILE A 315 2.30 -0.84 23.67
N ALA A 316 2.70 0.43 23.70
CA ALA A 316 3.13 1.12 24.92
C ALA A 316 2.01 1.32 25.95
N GLN A 317 0.72 1.20 25.57
CA GLN A 317 -0.38 1.17 26.54
C GLN A 317 -0.35 -0.09 27.44
N GLN A 318 0.37 -1.15 27.06
CA GLN A 318 0.39 -2.45 27.75
C GLN A 318 1.80 -2.93 28.15
N ALA A 319 2.82 -2.60 27.36
CA ALA A 319 4.18 -3.10 27.57
C ALA A 319 4.92 -2.35 28.69
N GLY A 320 5.95 -2.98 29.26
CA GLY A 320 6.87 -2.31 30.18
C GLY A 320 7.66 -1.19 29.52
N PHE A 321 8.22 -1.44 28.33
CA PHE A 321 8.90 -0.41 27.54
C PHE A 321 8.88 -0.71 26.04
N VAL A 322 8.76 0.32 25.21
CA VAL A 322 8.76 0.21 23.75
C VAL A 322 9.87 1.05 23.13
N VAL A 323 10.55 0.48 22.13
CA VAL A 323 11.47 1.23 21.26
C VAL A 323 10.94 1.20 19.84
N GLY A 324 10.61 2.37 19.28
CA GLY A 324 10.28 2.52 17.86
C GLY A 324 11.50 2.98 17.06
N VAL A 325 11.78 2.32 15.94
CA VAL A 325 12.89 2.67 15.05
C VAL A 325 12.40 2.94 13.64
N GLU A 326 12.78 4.08 13.08
CA GLU A 326 12.38 4.54 11.75
C GLU A 326 13.58 5.15 11.01
N GLY A 327 13.64 4.99 9.69
CA GLY A 327 14.71 5.51 8.84
C GLY A 327 14.54 7.00 8.49
N VAL A 328 13.32 7.50 8.48
CA VAL A 328 12.97 8.88 8.11
C VAL A 328 12.86 9.77 9.35
N GLU A 329 13.80 10.69 9.50
CA GLU A 329 13.87 11.64 10.64
C GLU A 329 12.57 12.42 10.87
N GLU A 330 11.91 12.91 9.82
CA GLU A 330 10.66 13.65 9.96
C GLU A 330 9.52 12.80 10.55
N MET A 331 9.49 11.50 10.24
CA MET A 331 8.51 10.59 10.85
C MET A 331 8.84 10.28 12.31
N VAL A 332 10.13 10.21 12.68
CA VAL A 332 10.57 10.09 14.08
C VAL A 332 10.16 11.32 14.90
N LYS A 333 10.33 12.53 14.34
CA LYS A 333 9.85 13.77 14.99
C LYS A 333 8.34 13.73 15.19
N GLN A 334 7.58 13.31 14.17
CA GLN A 334 6.14 13.17 14.27
C GLN A 334 5.72 12.10 15.30
N ALA A 335 6.42 10.97 15.38
CA ALA A 335 6.19 9.92 16.38
C ALA A 335 6.44 10.44 17.81
N LYS A 336 7.48 11.25 18.02
CA LYS A 336 7.75 11.91 19.31
C LYS A 336 6.66 12.91 19.70
N ILE A 337 6.10 13.65 18.74
CA ILE A 337 4.93 14.50 19.00
C ILE A 337 3.75 13.63 19.44
N ASN A 338 3.47 12.53 18.72
CA ASN A 338 2.39 11.61 19.07
C ASN A 338 2.59 10.93 20.43
N GLN A 339 3.83 10.64 20.82
CA GLN A 339 4.18 10.19 22.17
C GLN A 339 3.78 11.23 23.22
N GLN A 340 4.20 12.47 23.02
CA GLN A 340 3.94 13.57 23.96
C GLN A 340 2.44 13.81 24.12
N THR A 341 1.68 13.83 23.02
CA THR A 341 0.22 14.02 23.06
C THR A 341 -0.52 12.84 23.67
N SER A 342 0.05 11.63 23.58
CA SER A 342 -0.52 10.42 24.20
C SER A 342 -0.21 10.30 25.70
N GLY A 343 0.72 11.11 26.23
CA GLY A 343 1.13 11.04 27.63
C GLY A 343 1.90 9.75 28.02
N LEU A 344 2.43 9.03 27.04
CA LEU A 344 3.13 7.76 27.24
C LEU A 344 4.62 8.00 27.51
N ASN A 345 5.08 7.59 28.69
CA ASN A 345 6.48 7.78 29.14
C ASN A 345 7.36 6.53 28.96
N ASN A 346 6.75 5.38 28.68
CA ASN A 346 7.39 4.08 28.50
C ASN A 346 7.69 3.74 27.04
N ILE A 347 7.94 4.76 26.21
CA ILE A 347 8.30 4.59 24.80
C ILE A 347 9.40 5.57 24.39
N ALA A 348 10.28 5.16 23.49
CA ALA A 348 11.27 6.02 22.87
C ALA A 348 11.38 5.76 21.37
N PHE A 349 11.57 6.82 20.58
CA PHE A 349 11.71 6.76 19.13
C PHE A 349 13.10 7.18 18.67
N TYR A 350 13.69 6.41 17.76
CA TYR A 350 15.03 6.64 17.23
C TYR A 350 15.06 6.62 15.71
N GLN A 351 15.82 7.56 15.14
CA GLN A 351 16.19 7.50 13.74
C GLN A 351 17.37 6.56 13.61
N THR A 352 17.27 5.55 12.73
CA THR A 352 18.38 4.63 12.48
C THR A 352 18.33 4.08 11.06
N ASN A 353 19.49 4.02 10.40
CA ASN A 353 19.63 3.28 9.15
C ASN A 353 19.62 1.77 9.43
N LEU A 354 18.47 1.12 9.25
CA LEU A 354 18.30 -0.32 9.51
C LEU A 354 19.15 -1.21 8.58
N ALA A 355 19.79 -0.66 7.54
CA ALA A 355 20.74 -1.38 6.69
C ALA A 355 22.12 -1.57 7.33
N GLU A 356 22.40 -0.85 8.41
CA GLU A 356 23.63 -0.98 9.19
C GLU A 356 23.37 -1.78 10.47
N SER A 357 24.44 -2.26 11.10
CA SER A 357 24.33 -2.93 12.39
C SER A 357 23.76 -1.99 13.43
N PHE A 358 22.70 -2.43 14.11
CA PHE A 358 22.08 -1.69 15.20
C PHE A 358 22.18 -2.38 16.57
N VAL A 359 22.92 -3.48 16.65
CA VAL A 359 23.08 -4.24 17.91
C VAL A 359 23.82 -3.42 18.96
N ASP A 360 24.76 -2.58 18.53
CA ASP A 360 25.57 -1.71 19.41
C ASP A 360 24.96 -0.33 19.64
N GLN A 361 23.76 -0.07 19.11
CA GLN A 361 23.09 1.19 19.34
C GLN A 361 22.72 1.32 20.82
N HIS A 362 22.83 2.53 21.36
CA HIS A 362 22.50 2.81 22.76
C HIS A 362 21.09 2.31 23.17
N TRP A 363 20.12 2.38 22.25
CA TRP A 363 18.76 1.88 22.47
C TRP A 363 18.63 0.35 22.41
N ALA A 364 19.65 -0.37 21.92
CA ALA A 364 19.70 -1.83 21.83
C ALA A 364 20.54 -2.49 22.94
N THR A 365 21.08 -1.70 23.87
CA THR A 365 21.93 -2.19 24.98
C THR A 365 21.21 -3.11 25.97
N GLN A 366 19.88 -3.02 26.03
CA GLN A 366 19.03 -3.92 26.80
C GLN A 366 18.35 -4.92 25.85
N PRO A 367 18.08 -6.16 26.29
CA PRO A 367 17.42 -7.16 25.46
C PRO A 367 15.99 -6.74 25.09
N PHE A 368 15.53 -7.22 23.95
CA PHE A 368 14.12 -7.16 23.54
C PHE A 368 13.59 -8.58 23.51
N ASN A 369 12.47 -8.84 24.18
CA ASN A 369 11.86 -10.16 24.15
C ASN A 369 10.89 -10.29 22.95
N LYS A 370 10.22 -9.21 22.54
CA LYS A 370 9.26 -9.25 21.43
C LYS A 370 9.59 -8.17 20.39
N VAL A 371 9.32 -8.49 19.13
CA VAL A 371 9.53 -7.56 18.01
C VAL A 371 8.30 -7.49 17.11
N LEU A 372 7.99 -6.30 16.62
CA LEU A 372 7.11 -6.07 15.49
C LEU A 372 7.90 -5.44 14.34
N LEU A 373 7.61 -5.84 13.11
CA LEU A 373 8.11 -5.16 11.91
C LEU A 373 7.03 -5.03 10.83
N ASP A 374 6.93 -3.83 10.24
CA ASP A 374 6.07 -3.50 9.10
C ASP A 374 6.89 -2.84 7.97
N PRO A 375 7.79 -3.59 7.30
CA PRO A 375 8.65 -3.03 6.27
C PRO A 375 7.89 -2.65 5.00
N ALA A 376 8.49 -1.75 4.22
CA ALA A 376 8.08 -1.48 2.85
C ALA A 376 8.16 -2.73 1.94
N ARG A 377 7.70 -2.59 0.69
CA ARG A 377 7.60 -3.70 -0.30
C ARG A 377 8.90 -4.48 -0.57
N GLN A 378 10.06 -3.94 -0.19
CA GLN A 378 11.36 -4.60 -0.31
C GLN A 378 11.60 -5.68 0.74
N GLY A 379 10.78 -5.73 1.80
CA GLY A 379 10.96 -6.61 2.95
C GLY A 379 12.06 -6.14 3.90
N ALA A 380 12.39 -6.98 4.88
CA ALA A 380 13.35 -6.72 5.95
C ALA A 380 14.63 -7.56 5.85
N LEU A 381 14.85 -8.35 4.79
CA LEU A 381 16.02 -9.26 4.66
C LEU A 381 17.35 -8.65 5.09
N PHE A 382 17.56 -7.38 4.72
CA PHE A 382 18.80 -6.64 4.93
C PHE A 382 19.10 -6.38 6.41
N CYS A 383 18.08 -6.33 7.27
CA CYS A 383 18.22 -6.07 8.70
C CYS A 383 18.02 -7.32 9.57
N LEU A 384 17.58 -8.43 8.99
CA LEU A 384 17.24 -9.62 9.77
C LEU A 384 18.43 -10.21 10.54
N ASP A 385 19.66 -10.16 10.03
CA ASP A 385 20.82 -10.69 10.79
C ASP A 385 21.04 -9.90 12.08
N HIS A 386 20.93 -8.57 12.01
CA HIS A 386 21.02 -7.69 13.18
C HIS A 386 19.85 -7.91 14.14
N LEU A 387 18.64 -8.13 13.63
CA LEU A 387 17.47 -8.46 14.45
C LEU A 387 17.65 -9.81 15.16
N MET A 388 18.22 -10.82 14.50
CA MET A 388 18.41 -12.16 15.10
C MET A 388 19.46 -12.14 16.20
N ALA A 389 20.44 -11.23 16.15
CA ALA A 389 21.39 -11.02 17.24
C ALA A 389 20.73 -10.53 18.54
N LEU A 390 19.54 -9.92 18.46
CA LEU A 390 18.75 -9.53 19.63
C LEU A 390 17.98 -10.71 20.26
N THR A 391 17.91 -11.85 19.56
CA THR A 391 17.30 -13.10 20.03
C THR A 391 15.87 -12.99 20.61
N PRO A 392 14.93 -12.27 19.99
CA PRO A 392 13.57 -12.18 20.52
C PRO A 392 12.88 -13.55 20.57
N GLU A 393 12.03 -13.78 21.57
CA GLU A 393 11.23 -14.99 21.67
C GLU A 393 10.06 -15.01 20.65
N ARG A 394 9.62 -13.82 20.23
CA ARG A 394 8.45 -13.65 19.36
C ARG A 394 8.61 -12.48 18.41
N ILE A 395 8.24 -12.70 17.15
CA ILE A 395 8.27 -11.69 16.10
C ILE A 395 6.92 -11.63 15.40
N ILE A 396 6.31 -10.45 15.34
CA ILE A 396 5.16 -10.16 14.46
C ILE A 396 5.67 -9.48 13.20
N TYR A 397 5.46 -10.11 12.06
CA TYR A 397 5.83 -9.58 10.75
C TYR A 397 4.56 -9.20 9.99
N ILE A 398 4.43 -7.92 9.65
CA ILE A 398 3.41 -7.40 8.75
C ILE A 398 4.04 -7.20 7.37
N SER A 399 3.35 -7.65 6.31
CA SER A 399 3.90 -7.55 4.95
C SER A 399 2.82 -7.27 3.93
N CYS A 400 3.07 -6.27 3.08
CA CYS A 400 2.29 -5.97 1.88
C CYS A 400 2.82 -6.68 0.61
N ASN A 401 3.86 -7.51 0.73
CA ASN A 401 4.45 -8.25 -0.38
C ASN A 401 4.75 -9.71 0.01
N PRO A 402 3.97 -10.68 -0.52
CA PRO A 402 4.15 -12.09 -0.16
C PRO A 402 5.52 -12.63 -0.59
N ALA A 403 6.06 -12.21 -1.74
CA ALA A 403 7.32 -12.74 -2.24
C ALA A 403 8.51 -12.40 -1.34
N THR A 404 8.57 -11.16 -0.85
CA THR A 404 9.63 -10.76 0.10
C THR A 404 9.40 -11.36 1.48
N LEU A 405 8.16 -11.54 1.92
CA LEU A 405 7.87 -12.28 3.15
C LEU A 405 8.36 -13.73 3.08
N MET A 406 8.16 -14.45 1.97
CA MET A 406 8.68 -15.82 1.84
C MET A 406 10.19 -15.87 2.04
N ARG A 407 10.92 -14.99 1.35
CA ARG A 407 12.38 -14.87 1.42
C ARG A 407 12.85 -14.55 2.84
N ASP A 408 12.14 -13.67 3.52
CA ASP A 408 12.49 -13.20 4.86
C ASP A 408 12.14 -14.26 5.92
N ALA A 409 11.01 -14.94 5.75
CA ALA A 409 10.59 -16.08 6.57
C ALA A 409 11.56 -17.27 6.47
N GLU A 410 12.07 -17.59 5.28
CA GLU A 410 13.13 -18.60 5.11
C GLU A 410 14.36 -18.28 5.97
N LYS A 411 14.75 -17.00 6.02
CA LYS A 411 15.89 -16.55 6.82
C LYS A 411 15.61 -16.65 8.31
N LEU A 412 14.41 -16.28 8.77
CA LEU A 412 14.00 -16.46 10.16
C LEU A 412 13.99 -17.94 10.56
N ILE A 413 13.50 -18.83 9.69
CA ILE A 413 13.47 -20.27 9.94
C ILE A 413 14.87 -20.86 10.04
N ARG A 414 15.81 -20.44 9.19
CA ARG A 414 17.23 -20.83 9.31
C ARG A 414 17.88 -20.39 10.63
N HIS A 415 17.33 -19.36 11.29
CA HIS A 415 17.74 -18.90 12.61
C HIS A 415 16.96 -19.55 13.77
N GLY A 416 16.22 -20.62 13.49
CA GLY A 416 15.54 -21.43 14.49
C GLY A 416 14.12 -20.96 14.84
N TYR A 417 13.55 -20.02 14.09
CA TYR A 417 12.14 -19.66 14.27
C TYR A 417 11.23 -20.61 13.49
N LYS A 418 9.97 -20.67 13.89
CA LYS A 418 8.89 -21.27 13.12
C LYS A 418 7.74 -20.30 13.00
N ILE A 419 7.02 -20.36 11.89
CA ILE A 419 5.78 -19.64 11.70
C ILE A 419 4.72 -20.36 12.54
N ALA A 420 4.24 -19.69 13.57
CA ALA A 420 3.21 -20.22 14.46
C ALA A 420 1.80 -19.90 13.94
N LYS A 421 1.57 -18.65 13.54
CA LYS A 421 0.27 -18.15 13.09
C LYS A 421 0.42 -17.28 11.86
N SER A 422 -0.59 -17.29 10.99
CA SER A 422 -0.63 -16.39 9.85
C SER A 422 -2.05 -16.04 9.42
N ALA A 423 -2.26 -14.78 9.04
CA ALA A 423 -3.52 -14.28 8.50
C ALA A 423 -3.25 -13.40 7.28
N VAL A 424 -4.20 -13.41 6.34
CA VAL A 424 -4.23 -12.44 5.24
C VAL A 424 -5.15 -11.28 5.62
N ILE A 425 -4.79 -10.08 5.18
CA ILE A 425 -5.54 -8.85 5.35
C ILE A 425 -5.96 -8.36 3.97
N ASP A 426 -7.28 -8.24 3.74
CA ASP A 426 -7.82 -7.69 2.50
C ASP A 426 -7.80 -6.16 2.55
N MET A 427 -6.60 -5.58 2.71
CA MET A 427 -6.41 -4.13 2.88
C MET A 427 -6.86 -3.33 1.65
N PHE A 428 -6.74 -3.94 0.46
CA PHE A 428 -7.04 -3.34 -0.84
C PHE A 428 -7.96 -4.25 -1.69
N PRO A 429 -9.26 -4.35 -1.34
CA PRO A 429 -10.24 -5.07 -2.15
C PRO A 429 -10.22 -4.62 -3.62
N HIS A 430 -10.48 -5.55 -4.54
CA HIS A 430 -10.44 -5.37 -5.99
C HIS A 430 -9.06 -5.17 -6.62
N THR A 431 -7.97 -5.26 -5.84
CA THR A 431 -6.60 -5.11 -6.35
C THR A 431 -5.80 -6.40 -6.27
N GLY A 432 -4.69 -6.48 -6.99
CA GLY A 432 -3.70 -7.56 -6.87
C GLY A 432 -2.86 -7.53 -5.59
N HIS A 433 -3.04 -6.52 -4.72
CA HIS A 433 -2.30 -6.44 -3.46
C HIS A 433 -2.78 -7.48 -2.46
N LEU A 434 -1.83 -8.00 -1.69
CA LEU A 434 -2.04 -8.95 -0.62
C LEU A 434 -1.23 -8.52 0.58
N GLU A 435 -1.91 -8.23 1.67
CA GLU A 435 -1.29 -7.91 2.94
C GLU A 435 -1.47 -9.06 3.91
N SER A 436 -0.54 -9.21 4.85
CA SER A 436 -0.50 -10.35 5.76
C SER A 436 0.14 -9.97 7.07
N ILE A 437 -0.22 -10.71 8.11
CA ILE A 437 0.42 -10.69 9.42
C ILE A 437 0.83 -12.12 9.76
N SER A 438 2.06 -12.31 10.22
CA SER A 438 2.60 -13.62 10.60
C SER A 438 3.35 -13.55 11.92
N MET A 439 3.11 -14.52 12.78
CA MET A 439 3.79 -14.66 14.07
C MET A 439 4.85 -15.74 13.96
N PHE A 440 6.08 -15.37 14.26
CA PHE A 440 7.20 -16.27 14.40
C PHE A 440 7.53 -16.44 15.88
N ILE A 441 7.84 -17.66 16.28
CA ILE A 441 8.32 -18.01 17.62
C ILE A 441 9.54 -18.89 17.50
N LYS A 442 10.42 -18.86 18.50
CA LYS A 442 11.59 -19.72 18.56
C LYS A 442 11.23 -21.17 18.93
#